data_AF-A0A969DVZ2-F1
#
_entry.id   AF-A0A969DVZ2-F1
#
_cell.length_a   1.000
_cell.length_b   1.000
_cell.length_c   1.000
_cell.angle_alpha   90.00
_cell.angle_beta   90.00
_cell.angle_gamma   90.00
#
_symmetry.space_group_name_H-M   'P 1'
#
loop_
_entity.id
_entity.type
_entity.pdbx_description
1 polymer ?
#
loop_
_entity_poly.entity_id
_entity_poly.type
_entity_poly.pdbx_seq_one_letter_code
_entity_poly.pdbx_strand_id
1 'polypeptide(L)'
;MSTHACIRLTRIKSIAISVCLAMLIASQPMAQSLEYDILWFGTIGKLTINKSTVAGQEHISTESKVKIPFYTFNWITSATIKDGLLQRSTYEQVLNDDQREYCKITRKADKDWLVEYGSGEKKNISISHTFYVSELYFKEPKNVTMVFSERLQNLWNCVN
;
A
#
# COMPACT_ATOMS: atom_id res chain seq x y z
N MET A 1 11.70 1.20 61.45
CA MET A 1 11.73 1.96 60.17
C MET A 1 11.67 1.00 58.97
N SER A 2 10.50 0.94 58.33
CA SER A 2 10.32 0.93 56.86
C SER A 2 11.02 -0.09 55.94
N THR A 3 11.07 -1.38 56.26
CA THR A 3 11.43 -2.43 55.28
C THR A 3 10.26 -2.83 54.38
N HIS A 4 9.02 -2.84 54.90
CA HIS A 4 7.83 -3.20 54.13
C HIS A 4 7.44 -2.19 53.03
N ALA A 5 7.74 -0.90 53.22
CA ALA A 5 7.48 0.12 52.21
C ALA A 5 8.43 -0.01 51.00
N CYS A 6 9.70 -0.37 51.25
CA CYS A 6 10.71 -0.53 50.20
C CYS A 6 10.38 -1.69 49.23
N ILE A 7 9.87 -2.81 49.77
CA ILE A 7 9.46 -3.99 48.98
C ILE A 7 8.19 -3.70 48.16
N ARG A 8 7.24 -2.92 48.68
CA ARG A 8 6.04 -2.52 47.92
C ARG A 8 6.36 -1.59 46.76
N LEU A 9 7.28 -0.64 46.95
CA LEU A 9 7.72 0.31 45.91
C LEU A 9 8.46 -0.39 44.75
N THR A 10 9.25 -1.42 45.03
CA THR A 10 9.95 -2.21 43.98
C THR A 10 9.00 -3.08 43.16
N ARG A 11 7.94 -3.62 43.78
CA ARG A 11 6.89 -4.39 43.09
C ARG A 11 6.02 -3.51 42.18
N ILE A 12 5.68 -2.30 42.60
CA ILE A 12 4.90 -1.37 41.77
C ILE A 12 5.69 -0.94 40.53
N LYS A 13 7.00 -0.66 40.67
CA LYS A 13 7.88 -0.31 39.55
C LYS A 13 8.01 -1.43 38.51
N SER A 14 8.16 -2.68 38.96
CA SER A 14 8.28 -3.84 38.06
C SER A 14 6.97 -4.15 37.31
N ILE A 15 5.82 -3.96 37.96
CA ILE A 15 4.51 -4.06 37.29
C ILE A 15 4.35 -2.94 36.25
N ALA A 16 4.68 -1.69 36.60
CA ALA A 16 4.58 -0.56 35.67
C ALA A 16 5.49 -0.74 34.43
N ILE A 17 6.72 -1.24 34.63
CA ILE A 17 7.64 -1.55 33.52
C ILE A 17 7.07 -2.67 32.63
N SER A 18 6.51 -3.73 33.23
CA SER A 18 5.91 -4.84 32.47
C SER A 18 4.69 -4.41 31.67
N VAL A 19 3.84 -3.53 32.22
CA VAL A 19 2.67 -2.96 31.53
C VAL A 19 3.10 -2.03 30.39
N CYS A 20 4.08 -1.15 30.62
CA CYS A 20 4.63 -0.32 29.56
C CYS A 20 5.25 -1.15 28.43
N LEU A 21 5.99 -2.22 28.76
CA LEU A 21 6.59 -3.11 27.77
C LEU A 21 5.52 -3.86 26.96
N ALA A 22 4.45 -4.34 27.60
CA ALA A 22 3.33 -4.97 26.91
C ALA A 22 2.60 -4.01 25.96
N MET A 23 2.41 -2.74 26.35
CA MET A 23 1.81 -1.71 25.48
C MET A 23 2.72 -1.34 24.29
N LEU A 24 4.04 -1.35 24.47
CA LEU A 24 5.01 -1.10 23.40
C LEU A 24 5.05 -2.24 22.36
N ILE A 25 4.82 -3.48 22.78
CA ILE A 25 4.75 -4.62 21.85
C ILE A 25 3.43 -4.61 21.07
N ALA A 26 2.33 -4.16 21.68
CA ALA A 26 1.02 -4.11 21.05
C ALA A 26 0.89 -3.05 19.94
N SER A 27 1.81 -2.08 19.87
CA SER A 27 1.77 -0.99 18.88
C SER A 27 2.63 -1.25 17.64
N GLN A 28 3.12 -2.48 17.43
CA GLN A 28 3.87 -2.79 16.22
C GLN A 28 2.98 -2.65 14.97
N PRO A 29 3.42 -1.87 13.96
CA PRO A 29 2.68 -1.76 12.72
C PRO A 29 2.62 -3.13 12.03
N MET A 30 1.41 -3.56 11.68
CA MET A 30 1.22 -4.80 10.92
C MET A 30 1.70 -4.55 9.48
N ALA A 31 2.91 -5.02 9.19
CA ALA A 31 3.48 -5.02 7.85
C ALA A 31 3.44 -6.44 7.28
N GLN A 32 2.91 -6.58 6.07
CA GLN A 32 2.86 -7.82 5.31
C GLN A 32 3.60 -7.60 4.00
N SER A 33 4.38 -8.59 3.57
CA SER A 33 5.08 -8.57 2.29
C SER A 33 4.85 -9.89 1.58
N LEU A 34 4.46 -9.82 0.32
CA LEU A 34 4.25 -10.95 -0.57
C LEU A 34 5.20 -10.80 -1.75
N GLU A 35 5.85 -11.89 -2.15
CA GLU A 35 6.76 -11.92 -3.30
C GLU A 35 6.32 -13.03 -4.26
N TYR A 36 6.27 -12.70 -5.55
CA TYR A 36 5.89 -13.60 -6.61
C TYR A 36 6.93 -13.55 -7.73
N ASP A 37 7.22 -14.71 -8.32
CA ASP A 37 8.02 -14.79 -9.55
C ASP A 37 7.17 -14.41 -10.76
N ILE A 38 7.74 -13.62 -11.66
CA ILE A 38 7.13 -13.28 -12.96
C ILE A 38 7.72 -14.23 -14.00
N LEU A 39 6.86 -15.01 -14.66
CA LEU A 39 7.26 -16.08 -15.56
C LEU A 39 6.97 -15.73 -17.02
N TRP A 40 8.00 -15.81 -17.87
CA TRP A 40 7.88 -15.81 -19.33
C TRP A 40 9.06 -16.58 -19.94
N PHE A 41 8.82 -17.81 -20.39
CA PHE A 41 9.90 -18.75 -20.78
C PHE A 41 10.98 -18.94 -19.68
N GLY A 42 10.55 -18.90 -18.41
CA GLY A 42 11.42 -18.88 -17.22
C GLY A 42 11.13 -17.67 -16.35
N THR A 43 11.80 -17.54 -15.20
CA THR A 43 11.65 -16.37 -14.34
C THR A 43 12.33 -15.16 -14.98
N ILE A 44 11.53 -14.16 -15.35
CA ILE A 44 11.99 -12.91 -15.94
C ILE A 44 12.02 -11.77 -14.93
N GLY A 45 11.54 -11.99 -13.71
CA GLY A 45 11.45 -10.91 -12.74
C GLY A 45 10.74 -11.32 -11.46
N LYS A 46 10.53 -10.34 -10.60
CA LYS A 46 9.80 -10.48 -9.34
C LYS A 46 8.77 -9.37 -9.19
N LEU A 47 7.67 -9.71 -8.54
CA LEU A 47 6.62 -8.81 -8.09
C LEU A 47 6.60 -8.86 -6.56
N THR A 48 6.86 -7.74 -5.92
CA THR A 48 6.80 -7.57 -4.47
C THR A 48 5.63 -6.67 -4.12
N ILE A 49 4.78 -7.13 -3.21
CA ILE A 49 3.61 -6.38 -2.74
C ILE A 49 3.75 -6.21 -1.24
N ASN A 50 3.86 -4.97 -0.79
CA ASN A 50 3.95 -4.64 0.62
C ASN A 50 2.65 -3.98 1.07
N LYS A 51 2.18 -4.35 2.25
CA LYS A 51 1.06 -3.72 2.93
C LYS A 51 1.50 -3.32 4.32
N SER A 52 1.22 -2.09 4.73
CA SER A 52 1.41 -1.63 6.09
C SER A 52 0.20 -0.83 6.55
N THR A 53 0.02 -0.72 7.86
CA THR A 53 -1.02 0.14 8.43
C THR A 53 -0.37 1.16 9.35
N VAL A 54 -0.60 2.45 9.07
CA VAL A 54 -0.06 3.56 9.85
C VAL A 54 -1.18 4.54 10.16
N ALA A 55 -1.40 4.85 11.44
CA ALA A 55 -2.44 5.79 11.89
C ALA A 55 -3.85 5.50 11.31
N GLY A 56 -4.21 4.23 11.18
CA GLY A 56 -5.51 3.80 10.63
C GLY A 56 -5.63 3.89 9.11
N GLN A 57 -4.54 4.20 8.40
CA GLN A 57 -4.48 4.17 6.94
C GLN A 57 -3.71 2.94 6.48
N GLU A 58 -4.28 2.21 5.53
CA GLU A 58 -3.60 1.11 4.85
C GLU A 58 -2.75 1.70 3.72
N HIS A 59 -1.46 1.36 3.72
CA HIS A 59 -0.54 1.69 2.64
C HIS A 59 -0.19 0.41 1.92
N ILE A 60 -0.39 0.39 0.61
CA ILE A 60 -0.03 -0.75 -0.24
C ILE A 60 0.95 -0.26 -1.28
N SER A 61 2.12 -0.87 -1.38
CA SER A 61 3.04 -0.67 -2.48
C SER A 61 3.20 -1.95 -3.27
N THR A 62 3.36 -1.79 -4.58
CA THR A 62 3.66 -2.89 -5.48
C THR A 62 4.84 -2.47 -6.32
N GLU A 63 5.88 -3.30 -6.34
CA GLU A 63 7.04 -3.11 -7.16
C GLU A 63 7.23 -4.36 -7.99
N SER A 64 7.40 -4.20 -9.29
CA SER A 64 7.80 -5.30 -10.15
C SER A 64 9.01 -4.89 -10.94
N LYS A 65 9.97 -5.80 -11.00
CA LYS A 65 11.21 -5.65 -11.77
C LYS A 65 11.31 -6.81 -12.73
N VAL A 66 11.14 -6.52 -14.00
CA VAL A 66 11.18 -7.46 -15.11
C VAL A 66 12.39 -7.17 -15.97
N LYS A 67 13.17 -8.22 -16.24
CA LYS A 67 14.33 -8.18 -17.12
C LYS A 67 14.13 -9.17 -18.25
N ILE A 68 14.06 -8.65 -19.46
CA ILE A 68 14.04 -9.42 -20.70
C ILE A 68 15.25 -9.02 -21.54
N PRO A 69 15.61 -9.74 -22.61
CA PRO A 69 16.72 -9.34 -23.47
C PRO A 69 16.58 -7.88 -23.92
N PHE A 70 17.63 -7.08 -23.70
CA PHE A 70 17.73 -5.65 -24.04
C PHE A 70 16.86 -4.66 -23.25
N TYR A 71 15.98 -5.14 -22.36
CA TYR A 71 15.06 -4.26 -21.62
C TYR A 71 14.91 -4.65 -20.15
N THR A 72 14.97 -3.65 -19.29
CA THR A 72 14.58 -3.74 -17.87
C THR A 72 13.38 -2.84 -17.64
N PHE A 73 12.26 -3.43 -17.27
CA PHE A 73 11.03 -2.73 -16.89
C PHE A 73 10.89 -2.75 -15.37
N ASN A 74 10.69 -1.59 -14.77
CA ASN A 74 10.20 -1.51 -13.40
C ASN A 74 8.83 -0.85 -13.42
N TRP A 75 7.84 -1.49 -12.77
CA TRP A 75 6.57 -0.84 -12.45
C TRP A 75 6.46 -0.69 -10.95
N ILE A 76 6.23 0.53 -10.52
CA ILE A 76 6.09 0.89 -9.12
C ILE A 76 4.73 1.53 -8.95
N THR A 77 3.93 0.98 -8.05
CA THR A 77 2.65 1.57 -7.65
C THR A 77 2.58 1.69 -6.15
N SER A 78 1.87 2.71 -5.68
CA SER A 78 1.55 2.85 -4.27
C SER A 78 0.14 3.37 -4.11
N ALA A 79 -0.50 2.99 -3.02
CA ALA A 79 -1.83 3.42 -2.66
C ALA A 79 -1.93 3.68 -1.16
N THR A 80 -2.70 4.70 -0.82
CA THR A 80 -3.14 4.97 0.55
C THR A 80 -4.65 4.81 0.58
N ILE A 81 -5.12 3.90 1.41
CA ILE A 81 -6.53 3.60 1.64
C ILE A 81 -6.88 3.98 3.07
N LYS A 82 -8.04 4.62 3.24
CA LYS A 82 -8.61 4.96 4.55
C LYS A 82 -10.07 4.58 4.54
N ASP A 83 -10.51 3.84 5.57
CA ASP A 83 -11.90 3.37 5.71
C ASP A 83 -12.40 2.58 4.48
N GLY A 84 -11.51 1.79 3.86
CA GLY A 84 -11.80 1.02 2.64
C GLY A 84 -11.91 1.84 1.36
N LEU A 85 -11.62 3.14 1.41
CA LEU A 85 -11.66 4.04 0.26
C LEU A 85 -10.25 4.49 -0.10
N LEU A 86 -9.87 4.33 -1.37
CA LEU A 86 -8.66 4.92 -1.91
C LEU A 86 -8.67 6.43 -1.70
N GLN A 87 -7.56 6.96 -1.19
CA GLN A 87 -7.34 8.39 -0.96
C GLN A 87 -6.35 8.95 -1.97
N ARG A 88 -5.30 8.18 -2.24
CA ARG A 88 -4.26 8.51 -3.20
C ARG A 88 -3.66 7.24 -3.78
N SER A 89 -3.28 7.27 -5.06
CA SER A 89 -2.36 6.31 -5.64
C SER A 89 -1.28 6.99 -6.48
N THR A 90 -0.18 6.28 -6.68
CA THR A 90 0.88 6.64 -7.63
C THR A 90 1.15 5.46 -8.53
N TYR A 91 1.49 5.75 -9.78
CA TYR A 91 1.98 4.80 -10.76
C TYR A 91 3.24 5.38 -11.39
N GLU A 92 4.24 4.55 -11.55
CA GLU A 92 5.49 4.87 -12.22
C GLU A 92 5.94 3.68 -13.07
N GLN A 93 6.39 3.98 -14.28
CA GLN A 93 7.07 3.03 -15.15
C GLN A 93 8.47 3.53 -15.47
N VAL A 94 9.46 2.69 -15.22
CA VAL A 94 10.86 2.91 -15.58
C VAL A 94 11.26 1.86 -16.62
N LEU A 95 11.87 2.29 -17.71
CA LEU A 95 12.41 1.44 -18.76
C LEU A 95 13.89 1.74 -18.94
N ASN A 96 14.75 0.76 -18.70
CA ASN A 96 16.21 0.92 -18.79
C ASN A 96 16.71 2.12 -17.99
N ASP A 97 16.22 2.25 -16.75
CA ASP A 97 16.52 3.33 -15.81
C ASP A 97 15.97 4.72 -16.20
N ASP A 98 15.29 4.84 -17.35
CA ASP A 98 14.56 6.05 -17.74
C ASP A 98 13.11 5.98 -17.27
N GLN A 99 12.66 6.99 -16.54
CA GLN A 99 11.24 7.15 -16.20
C GLN A 99 10.44 7.46 -17.47
N ARG A 100 9.54 6.55 -17.85
CA ARG A 100 8.69 6.66 -19.06
C ARG A 100 7.32 7.21 -18.75
N GLU A 101 6.74 6.77 -17.66
CA GLU A 101 5.40 7.18 -17.26
C GLU A 101 5.36 7.45 -15.76
N TYR A 102 4.62 8.48 -15.38
CA TYR A 102 4.28 8.75 -14.00
C TYR A 102 2.92 9.40 -13.93
N CYS A 103 2.09 8.93 -13.01
CA CYS A 103 0.90 9.66 -12.62
C CYS A 103 0.62 9.49 -11.13
N LYS A 104 0.03 10.52 -10.55
CA LYS A 104 -0.46 10.55 -9.18
C LYS A 104 -1.92 10.88 -9.19
N ILE A 105 -2.71 10.08 -8.49
CA ILE A 105 -4.15 10.20 -8.42
C ILE A 105 -4.50 10.54 -6.98
N THR A 106 -5.21 11.65 -6.76
CA THR A 106 -5.60 12.10 -5.41
C THR A 106 -7.08 12.41 -5.37
N ARG A 107 -7.78 11.90 -4.36
CA ARG A 107 -9.20 12.18 -4.13
C ARG A 107 -9.38 13.63 -3.67
N LYS A 108 -10.33 14.35 -4.28
CA LYS A 108 -10.65 15.75 -3.92
C LYS A 108 -11.91 15.88 -3.07
N ALA A 109 -13.03 15.28 -3.49
CA ALA A 109 -14.31 15.21 -2.75
C ALA A 109 -15.29 14.25 -3.47
N ASP A 110 -16.13 13.53 -2.71
CA ASP A 110 -17.34 12.74 -3.04
C ASP A 110 -17.41 11.79 -4.26
N LYS A 111 -16.59 11.96 -5.31
CA LYS A 111 -16.35 11.10 -6.48
C LYS A 111 -15.29 11.67 -7.44
N ASP A 112 -14.78 12.86 -7.17
CA ASP A 112 -13.84 13.56 -8.03
C ASP A 112 -12.39 13.31 -7.61
N TRP A 113 -11.58 13.09 -8.62
CA TRP A 113 -10.18 12.74 -8.52
C TRP A 113 -9.36 13.68 -9.38
N LEU A 114 -8.19 14.03 -8.87
CA LEU A 114 -7.17 14.74 -9.62
C LEU A 114 -6.10 13.76 -10.03
N VAL A 115 -5.85 13.67 -11.33
CA VAL A 115 -4.70 13.00 -11.92
C VAL A 115 -3.65 14.06 -12.26
N GLU A 116 -2.45 13.90 -11.72
CA GLU A 116 -1.28 14.71 -12.02
C GLU A 116 -0.27 13.83 -12.75
N TYR A 117 0.13 14.21 -13.96
CA TYR A 117 1.09 13.47 -14.78
C TYR A 117 2.52 13.97 -14.57
N GLY A 118 3.50 13.11 -14.89
CA GLY A 118 4.92 13.50 -14.88
C GLY A 118 5.25 14.68 -15.81
N SER A 119 4.43 14.91 -16.85
CA SER A 119 4.52 16.09 -17.72
C SER A 119 4.08 17.41 -17.05
N GLY A 120 3.47 17.35 -15.86
CA GLY A 120 2.84 18.49 -15.19
C GLY A 120 1.38 18.72 -15.58
N GLU A 121 0.85 18.00 -16.57
CA GLU A 121 -0.57 18.04 -16.92
C GLU A 121 -1.44 17.59 -15.73
N LYS A 122 -2.60 18.22 -15.58
CA LYS A 122 -3.58 17.91 -14.54
C LYS A 122 -4.95 17.68 -15.14
N LYS A 123 -5.59 16.57 -14.78
CA LYS A 123 -6.93 16.21 -15.25
C LYS A 123 -7.82 15.86 -14.07
N ASN A 124 -9.04 16.39 -14.05
CA ASN A 124 -10.05 15.92 -13.13
C ASN A 124 -10.82 14.77 -13.77
N ILE A 125 -11.02 13.69 -13.04
CA ILE A 125 -11.83 12.54 -13.46
C ILE A 125 -12.83 12.20 -12.36
N SER A 126 -14.01 11.76 -12.75
CA SER A 126 -15.02 11.27 -11.82
C SER A 126 -15.00 9.75 -11.85
N ILE A 127 -14.68 9.13 -10.71
CA ILE A 127 -14.62 7.68 -10.58
C ILE A 127 -15.57 7.28 -9.46
N SER A 128 -16.53 6.42 -9.80
CA SER A 128 -17.57 5.95 -8.87
C SER A 128 -17.09 4.88 -7.89
N HIS A 129 -15.96 4.22 -8.16
CA HIS A 129 -15.44 3.09 -7.38
C HIS A 129 -13.97 3.28 -7.05
N THR A 130 -13.58 2.93 -5.83
CA THR A 130 -12.29 3.32 -5.23
C THR A 130 -11.42 2.14 -4.83
N PHE A 131 -11.66 0.96 -5.42
CA PHE A 131 -10.89 -0.24 -5.10
C PHE A 131 -9.55 -0.23 -5.82
N TYR A 132 -8.51 -0.54 -5.06
CA TYR A 132 -7.15 -0.66 -5.57
C TYR A 132 -6.83 -2.12 -5.88
N VAL A 133 -6.36 -2.42 -7.09
CA VAL A 133 -6.12 -3.81 -7.55
C VAL A 133 -5.26 -4.61 -6.57
N SER A 134 -4.20 -4.01 -6.02
CA SER A 134 -3.28 -4.75 -5.15
C SER A 134 -3.85 -5.07 -3.77
N GLU A 135 -5.01 -4.52 -3.38
CA GLU A 135 -5.72 -4.98 -2.17
C GLU A 135 -6.16 -6.43 -2.26
N LEU A 136 -6.43 -6.91 -3.48
CA LEU A 136 -6.95 -8.25 -3.76
C LEU A 136 -6.00 -9.37 -3.33
N TYR A 137 -4.69 -9.08 -3.21
CA TYR A 137 -3.70 -10.05 -2.73
C TYR A 137 -3.79 -10.33 -1.22
N PHE A 138 -4.41 -9.43 -0.46
CA PHE A 138 -4.50 -9.53 1.00
C PHE A 138 -5.91 -9.78 1.51
N LYS A 139 -6.92 -9.35 0.75
CA LYS A 139 -8.32 -9.45 1.13
C LYS A 139 -9.14 -9.81 -0.09
N GLU A 140 -9.96 -10.84 0.05
CA GLU A 140 -11.02 -11.12 -0.91
C GLU A 140 -12.08 -10.02 -0.77
N PRO A 141 -12.34 -9.25 -1.84
CA PRO A 141 -13.22 -8.12 -1.71
C PRO A 141 -14.67 -8.61 -1.79
N LYS A 142 -15.55 -8.02 -0.98
CA LYS A 142 -16.98 -8.34 -1.02
C LYS A 142 -17.68 -7.30 -1.88
N ASN A 143 -18.45 -7.75 -2.88
CA ASN A 143 -19.26 -6.90 -3.77
C ASN A 143 -18.46 -5.96 -4.69
N VAL A 144 -17.35 -6.42 -5.29
CA VAL A 144 -16.63 -5.63 -6.31
C VAL A 144 -17.25 -5.85 -7.67
N THR A 145 -17.79 -4.80 -8.26
CA THR A 145 -18.32 -4.80 -9.63
C THR A 145 -17.34 -4.18 -10.63
N MET A 146 -16.48 -3.25 -10.17
CA MET A 146 -15.52 -2.55 -11.02
C MET A 146 -14.22 -2.23 -10.27
N VAL A 147 -13.10 -2.33 -10.98
CA VAL A 147 -11.76 -2.00 -10.50
C VAL A 147 -11.17 -0.91 -11.37
N PHE A 148 -10.60 0.12 -10.76
CA PHE A 148 -9.93 1.18 -11.49
C PHE A 148 -8.49 0.77 -11.83
N SER A 149 -8.08 0.99 -13.09
CA SER A 149 -6.70 0.80 -13.51
C SER A 149 -5.98 2.14 -13.62
N GLU A 150 -4.95 2.32 -12.80
CA GLU A 150 -4.11 3.53 -12.84
C GLU A 150 -3.44 3.71 -14.20
N ARG A 151 -2.97 2.61 -14.79
CA ARG A 151 -2.31 2.61 -16.10
C ARG A 151 -3.25 3.03 -17.23
N LEU A 152 -4.46 2.49 -17.23
CA LEU A 152 -5.39 2.67 -18.35
C LEU A 152 -6.38 3.82 -18.13
N GLN A 153 -6.37 4.40 -16.92
CA GLN A 153 -7.26 5.48 -16.53
C GLN A 153 -8.74 5.13 -16.75
N ASN A 154 -9.07 3.84 -16.68
CA ASN A 154 -10.37 3.31 -17.03
C ASN A 154 -10.84 2.29 -16.00
N LEU A 155 -12.16 2.17 -15.86
CA LEU A 155 -12.81 1.18 -15.03
C LEU A 155 -12.90 -0.14 -15.80
N TRP A 156 -12.44 -1.21 -15.16
CA TRP A 156 -12.61 -2.57 -15.65
C TRP A 156 -13.74 -3.23 -14.88
N ASN A 157 -14.70 -3.80 -15.60
CA ASN A 157 -15.73 -4.63 -15.00
C ASN A 157 -15.08 -5.93 -14.50
N CYS A 158 -15.31 -6.26 -13.24
CA CYS A 158 -15.02 -7.59 -12.75
C CYS A 158 -16.14 -8.50 -13.26
N VAL A 159 -15.80 -9.41 -14.17
CA VAL A 159 -16.72 -10.47 -14.57
C VAL A 159 -16.71 -11.49 -13.43
N ASN A 160 -17.84 -11.59 -12.71
CA ASN A 160 -18.09 -12.68 -11.78
C ASN A 160 -18.43 -13.97 -12.55
#